data_AF-A0A1F3MGU7-F1
#
_entry.id   AF-A0A1F3MGU7-F1
#
_cell.length_a   1.000
_cell.length_b   1.000
_cell.length_c   1.000
_cell.angle_alpha   90.00
_cell.angle_beta   90.00
_cell.angle_gamma   90.00
#
_symmetry.space_group_name_H-M   'P 1'
#
loop_
_entity.id
_entity.type
_entity.pdbx_description
1 polymer ?
#
loop_
_entity_poly.entity_id
_entity_poly.type
_entity_poly.pdbx_seq_one_letter_code
_entity_poly.pdbx_strand_id
1 'polypeptide(L)'
;MVRIGKQVWMAENLAYLPKVSPPGIWSQTDPVYYVLLYYGSSTQEAKSTGNGVLYNFPAAKVSCPRGWHLPTDDDWKEMELALGMDPAELDLIGARNSGSVGKKLKSNEDYIPPYGGDNSSGFNAKPSGSLYGDGRFLGYGGSDSFYWTSTSYGNMLFTRYLNGSDGINRSGGSPLLGYTVRCIK
;
A
#
# COMPACT_ATOMS: atom_id res chain seq x y z
N MET A 1 8.31 -10.11 -9.28
CA MET A 1 9.07 -9.70 -8.09
C MET A 1 10.19 -8.78 -8.53
N VAL A 2 10.67 -7.93 -7.63
CA VAL A 2 11.74 -6.95 -7.89
C VAL A 2 12.73 -6.97 -6.73
N ARG A 3 14.01 -6.77 -7.04
CA ARG A 3 15.06 -6.65 -6.01
C ARG A 3 15.39 -5.18 -5.80
N ILE A 4 15.27 -4.71 -4.56
CA ILE A 4 15.62 -3.33 -4.18
C ILE A 4 16.59 -3.43 -3.01
N GLY A 5 17.82 -2.97 -3.20
CA GLY A 5 18.91 -3.24 -2.26
C GLY A 5 19.12 -4.74 -2.05
N LYS A 6 18.99 -5.19 -0.79
CA LYS A 6 19.12 -6.60 -0.41
C LYS A 6 17.79 -7.35 -0.39
N GLN A 7 16.67 -6.64 -0.47
CA GLN A 7 15.32 -7.18 -0.28
C GLN A 7 14.67 -7.58 -1.59
N VAL A 8 13.72 -8.53 -1.50
CA VAL A 8 12.90 -8.98 -2.63
C VAL A 8 11.45 -8.64 -2.37
N TRP A 9 10.89 -7.78 -3.23
CA TRP A 9 9.54 -7.27 -3.13
C TRP A 9 8.64 -7.83 -4.23
N MET A 10 7.34 -7.92 -3.96
CA MET A 10 6.37 -8.09 -5.03
C MET A 10 6.41 -6.88 -5.98
N ALA A 11 6.40 -7.14 -7.29
CA ALA A 11 6.41 -6.08 -8.30
C ALA A 11 5.02 -5.47 -8.54
N GLU A 12 3.96 -6.11 -8.01
CA GLU A 12 2.59 -5.61 -8.08
C GLU A 12 1.94 -5.67 -6.69
N ASN A 13 0.88 -4.88 -6.50
CA ASN A 13 0.05 -4.95 -5.30
C ASN A 13 -0.55 -6.36 -5.17
N LEU A 14 -0.68 -6.86 -3.94
CA LEU A 14 -1.27 -8.17 -3.72
C LEU A 14 -2.73 -8.17 -4.20
N ALA A 15 -3.07 -9.12 -5.07
CA ALA A 15 -4.41 -9.30 -5.64
C ALA A 15 -5.16 -10.52 -5.04
N TYR A 16 -4.75 -10.98 -3.85
CA TYR A 16 -5.39 -12.10 -3.18
C TYR A 16 -6.82 -11.73 -2.73
N LEU A 17 -7.81 -12.36 -3.36
CA LEU A 17 -9.23 -12.09 -3.09
C LEU A 17 -10.01 -13.40 -2.91
N PRO A 18 -10.06 -13.95 -1.68
CA PRO A 18 -10.83 -15.17 -1.39
C PRO A 18 -12.34 -14.91 -1.31
N LYS A 19 -12.71 -13.73 -0.81
CA LYS A 19 -14.08 -13.20 -0.77
C LYS A 19 -14.01 -11.69 -0.96
N VAL A 20 -15.10 -11.04 -1.33
CA VAL A 20 -15.22 -9.58 -1.35
C VAL A 20 -16.34 -9.15 -0.42
N SER A 21 -16.15 -8.02 0.25
CA SER A 21 -17.16 -7.39 1.10
C SER A 21 -17.54 -6.02 0.54
N PRO A 22 -18.83 -5.65 0.59
CA PRO A 22 -19.25 -4.30 0.25
C PRO A 22 -18.53 -3.24 1.10
N PRO A 23 -18.27 -2.04 0.55
CA PRO A 23 -17.78 -0.91 1.32
C PRO A 23 -18.73 -0.60 2.50
N GLY A 24 -18.17 -0.33 3.67
CA GLY A 24 -18.92 -0.05 4.91
C GLY A 24 -19.07 -1.27 5.82
N ILE A 25 -18.82 -2.48 5.33
CA ILE A 25 -18.59 -3.64 6.20
C ILE A 25 -17.16 -3.55 6.73
N TRP A 26 -17.00 -3.51 8.05
CA TRP A 26 -15.67 -3.46 8.67
C TRP A 26 -15.60 -4.44 9.85
N SER A 27 -14.38 -4.88 10.15
CA SER A 27 -14.08 -5.67 11.35
C SER A 27 -12.67 -5.35 11.82
N GLN A 28 -12.48 -5.26 13.14
CA GLN A 28 -11.16 -5.15 13.77
C GLN A 28 -10.49 -6.51 13.98
N THR A 29 -11.26 -7.58 13.99
CA THR A 29 -10.80 -8.93 14.35
C THR A 29 -10.75 -9.86 13.15
N ASP A 30 -11.75 -9.77 12.26
CA ASP A 30 -11.91 -10.71 11.15
C ASP A 30 -11.30 -10.16 9.86
N PRO A 31 -10.71 -11.02 9.01
CA PRO A 31 -10.27 -10.62 7.68
C PRO A 31 -11.43 -10.14 6.80
N VAL A 32 -11.31 -8.91 6.31
CA VAL A 32 -12.21 -8.27 5.34
C VAL A 32 -11.41 -7.77 4.15
N TYR A 33 -11.95 -8.03 2.96
CA TYR A 33 -11.31 -7.73 1.68
C TYR A 33 -12.27 -6.91 0.84
N TYR A 34 -11.74 -5.87 0.20
CA TYR A 34 -12.49 -4.93 -0.61
C TYR A 34 -11.86 -4.84 -1.98
N VAL A 35 -12.63 -4.40 -2.95
CA VAL A 35 -12.12 -4.05 -4.27
C VAL A 35 -12.39 -2.57 -4.50
N LEU A 36 -11.36 -1.85 -4.94
CA LEU A 36 -11.44 -0.41 -5.14
C LEU A 36 -12.59 -0.07 -6.11
N LEU A 37 -13.48 0.83 -5.68
CA LEU A 37 -14.69 1.26 -6.42
C LEU A 37 -15.70 0.15 -6.73
N TYR A 38 -15.62 -1.00 -6.06
CA TYR A 38 -16.60 -2.08 -6.18
C TYR A 38 -17.52 -2.12 -4.95
N TYR A 39 -18.83 -2.13 -5.19
CA TYR A 39 -19.86 -2.04 -4.13
C TYR A 39 -20.65 -3.34 -3.93
N GLY A 40 -20.43 -4.35 -4.78
CA GLY A 40 -21.13 -5.63 -4.69
C GLY A 40 -20.49 -6.62 -3.71
N SER A 41 -21.01 -7.84 -3.71
CA SER A 41 -20.52 -8.97 -2.91
C SER A 41 -20.09 -10.18 -3.75
N SER A 42 -20.19 -10.09 -5.09
CA SER A 42 -19.79 -11.17 -5.99
C SER A 42 -18.28 -11.14 -6.19
N THR A 43 -17.59 -12.15 -5.67
CA THR A 43 -16.13 -12.26 -5.82
C THR A 43 -15.73 -12.50 -7.28
N GLN A 44 -16.56 -13.20 -8.04
CA GLN A 44 -16.32 -13.43 -9.47
C GLN A 44 -16.40 -12.12 -10.25
N GLU A 45 -17.44 -11.32 -10.01
CA GLU A 45 -17.61 -10.01 -10.63
C GLU A 45 -16.45 -9.08 -10.25
N ALA A 46 -16.15 -8.98 -8.95
CA ALA A 46 -15.07 -8.14 -8.44
C ALA A 46 -13.69 -8.48 -9.06
N LYS A 47 -13.42 -9.76 -9.34
CA LYS A 47 -12.19 -10.18 -10.04
C LYS A 47 -12.16 -9.75 -11.51
N SER A 48 -13.32 -9.65 -12.15
CA SER A 48 -13.43 -9.25 -13.56
C SER A 48 -13.45 -7.74 -13.79
N THR A 49 -13.92 -6.95 -12.81
CA THR A 49 -14.15 -5.51 -12.96
C THR A 49 -13.31 -4.63 -12.01
N GLY A 50 -12.61 -5.26 -11.06
CA GLY A 50 -11.95 -4.58 -9.96
C GLY A 50 -10.65 -3.87 -10.31
N ASN A 51 -10.39 -2.74 -9.63
CA ASN A 51 -9.21 -1.89 -9.82
C ASN A 51 -8.14 -2.06 -8.72
N GLY A 52 -8.07 -3.23 -8.11
CA GLY A 52 -7.14 -3.55 -7.02
C GLY A 52 -7.83 -3.87 -5.69
N VAL A 53 -7.14 -4.68 -4.88
CA VAL A 53 -7.68 -5.18 -3.61
C VAL A 53 -7.19 -4.30 -2.46
N LEU A 54 -8.11 -3.93 -1.57
CA LEU A 54 -7.81 -3.29 -0.30
C LEU A 54 -8.14 -4.26 0.84
N TYR A 55 -7.33 -4.20 1.89
CA TYR A 55 -7.37 -5.14 3.00
C TYR A 55 -7.56 -4.35 4.29
N ASN A 56 -8.44 -4.81 5.18
CA ASN A 56 -8.32 -4.39 6.58
C ASN A 56 -7.05 -5.01 7.19
N PHE A 57 -6.64 -4.54 8.37
CA PHE A 57 -5.40 -5.02 8.98
C PHE A 57 -5.39 -6.54 9.28
N PRO A 58 -6.47 -7.16 9.82
CA PRO A 58 -6.55 -8.62 9.94
C PRO A 58 -6.32 -9.38 8.63
N ALA A 59 -6.89 -8.94 7.52
CA ALA A 59 -6.66 -9.55 6.21
C ALA A 59 -5.21 -9.34 5.74
N ALA A 60 -4.66 -8.14 5.93
CA ALA A 60 -3.29 -7.81 5.52
C ALA A 60 -2.25 -8.75 6.17
N LYS A 61 -2.44 -9.11 7.45
CA LYS A 61 -1.54 -10.01 8.19
C LYS A 61 -1.49 -11.45 7.66
N VAL A 62 -2.56 -11.91 7.00
CA VAL A 62 -2.71 -13.33 6.62
C VAL A 62 -2.72 -13.57 5.11
N SER A 63 -2.67 -12.49 4.31
CA SER A 63 -2.84 -12.59 2.85
C SER A 63 -1.53 -12.86 2.09
N CYS A 64 -0.37 -12.56 2.68
CA CYS A 64 0.90 -12.85 2.02
C CYS A 64 1.12 -14.37 1.90
N PRO A 65 1.53 -14.86 0.72
CA PRO A 65 1.73 -16.29 0.50
C PRO A 65 2.90 -16.83 1.34
N ARG A 66 2.95 -18.15 1.52
CA ARG A 66 4.03 -18.80 2.29
C ARG A 66 5.42 -18.39 1.77
N GLY A 67 6.30 -18.03 2.71
CA GLY A 67 7.64 -17.54 2.39
C GLY A 67 7.68 -16.06 2.02
N TRP A 68 6.57 -15.34 2.17
CA TRP A 68 6.47 -13.89 2.10
C TRP A 68 5.78 -13.37 3.37
N HIS A 69 6.03 -12.12 3.73
CA HIS A 69 5.37 -11.47 4.87
C HIS A 69 4.86 -10.08 4.51
N LEU A 70 3.92 -9.59 5.34
CA LEU A 70 3.54 -8.19 5.35
C LEU A 70 4.75 -7.38 5.85
N PRO A 71 5.23 -6.37 5.11
CA PRO A 71 6.45 -5.66 5.46
C PRO A 71 6.34 -4.98 6.81
N THR A 72 7.44 -4.96 7.54
CA THR A 72 7.62 -4.13 8.73
C THR A 72 7.96 -2.70 8.33
N ASP A 73 7.94 -1.79 9.31
CA ASP A 73 8.46 -0.44 9.12
C ASP A 73 9.96 -0.42 8.76
N ASP A 74 10.74 -1.35 9.30
CA ASP A 74 12.17 -1.46 9.01
C ASP A 74 12.43 -2.03 7.61
N ASP A 75 11.57 -2.94 7.13
CA ASP A 75 11.64 -3.42 5.75
C ASP A 75 11.52 -2.25 4.77
N TRP A 76 10.55 -1.36 4.99
CA TRP A 76 10.39 -0.15 4.20
C TRP A 76 11.56 0.82 4.33
N LYS A 77 12.11 1.02 5.54
CA LYS A 77 13.29 1.90 5.74
C LYS A 77 14.53 1.39 4.99
N GLU A 78 14.77 0.08 4.98
CA GLU A 78 15.89 -0.49 4.21
C GLU A 78 15.70 -0.26 2.71
N MET A 79 14.48 -0.43 2.19
CA MET A 79 14.16 -0.08 0.79
C MET A 79 14.42 1.41 0.53
N GLU A 80 13.92 2.30 1.39
CA GLU A 80 14.03 3.75 1.24
C GLU A 80 15.50 4.20 1.23
N LEU A 81 16.30 3.66 2.15
CA LEU A 81 17.74 3.89 2.18
C LEU A 81 18.43 3.38 0.91
N ALA A 82 18.08 2.18 0.44
CA ALA A 82 18.61 1.63 -0.81
C ALA A 82 18.25 2.47 -2.05
N LEU A 83 17.14 3.20 -2.00
CA LEU A 83 16.71 4.13 -3.04
C LEU A 83 17.29 5.54 -2.88
N GLY A 84 18.09 5.78 -1.84
CA GLY A 84 18.85 7.02 -1.64
C GLY A 84 18.20 8.02 -0.68
N MET A 85 17.28 7.59 0.20
CA MET A 85 16.82 8.41 1.32
C MET A 85 18.01 8.75 2.23
N ASP A 86 18.07 9.99 2.70
CA ASP A 86 19.03 10.41 3.72
C ASP A 86 18.75 9.65 5.03
N PRO A 87 19.75 8.99 5.65
CA PRO A 87 19.59 8.33 6.94
C PRO A 87 18.96 9.22 8.01
N ALA A 88 19.19 10.53 7.99
CA ALA A 88 18.58 11.48 8.93
C ALA A 88 17.05 11.61 8.77
N GLU A 89 16.49 11.25 7.61
CA GLU A 89 15.04 11.27 7.37
C GLU A 89 14.34 9.95 7.75
N LEU A 90 15.05 8.82 7.87
CA LEU A 90 14.44 7.48 7.97
C LEU A 90 13.41 7.35 9.10
N ASP A 91 13.66 7.97 10.25
CA ASP A 91 12.78 7.89 11.42
C ASP A 91 11.79 9.05 11.55
N LEU A 92 11.86 10.04 10.65
CA LEU A 92 10.93 11.16 10.66
C LEU A 92 9.49 10.68 10.36
N ILE A 93 8.54 11.32 11.03
CA ILE A 93 7.11 11.16 10.78
C ILE A 93 6.66 12.24 9.79
N GLY A 94 5.84 11.85 8.83
CA GLY A 94 5.33 12.72 7.77
C GLY A 94 6.06 12.53 6.45
N ALA A 95 6.11 13.60 5.66
CA ALA A 95 6.71 13.62 4.33
C ALA A 95 8.23 13.59 4.41
N ARG A 96 8.86 12.67 3.67
CA ARG A 96 10.31 12.52 3.53
C ARG A 96 10.64 12.57 2.04
N ASN A 97 11.49 13.52 1.65
CA ASN A 97 11.65 13.91 0.25
C ASN A 97 13.06 13.64 -0.30
N SER A 98 14.03 13.33 0.55
CA SER A 98 15.37 12.96 0.11
C SER A 98 15.34 11.74 -0.82
N GLY A 99 16.24 11.73 -1.79
CA GLY A 99 16.39 10.63 -2.75
C GLY A 99 15.27 10.46 -3.78
N SER A 100 14.22 11.29 -3.73
CA SER A 100 13.03 11.17 -4.60
C SER A 100 12.43 9.76 -4.57
N VAL A 101 12.40 9.13 -3.39
CA VAL A 101 12.01 7.72 -3.23
C VAL A 101 10.61 7.45 -3.79
N GLY A 102 9.65 8.33 -3.55
CA GLY A 102 8.30 8.18 -4.08
C GLY A 102 8.25 8.19 -5.61
N LYS A 103 9.01 9.05 -6.26
CA LYS A 103 9.13 9.06 -7.73
C LYS A 103 9.67 7.74 -8.28
N LYS A 104 10.66 7.16 -7.61
CA LYS A 104 11.27 5.87 -8.01
C LYS A 104 10.33 4.68 -7.81
N LEU A 105 9.42 4.76 -6.84
CA LEU A 105 8.47 3.69 -6.50
C LEU A 105 7.18 3.75 -7.33
N LYS A 106 6.66 4.94 -7.60
CA LYS A 106 5.39 5.16 -8.31
C LYS A 106 5.47 4.66 -9.76
N SER A 107 4.37 4.07 -10.23
CA SER A 107 4.11 3.77 -11.64
C SER A 107 4.23 5.05 -12.49
N ASN A 108 4.73 4.87 -13.71
CA ASN A 108 4.82 5.91 -14.74
C ASN A 108 3.56 5.97 -15.64
N GLU A 109 2.64 5.01 -15.52
CA GLU A 109 1.47 4.88 -16.40
C GLU A 109 0.14 5.08 -15.66
N ASP A 110 0.04 4.66 -14.40
CA ASP A 110 -1.26 4.56 -13.71
C ASP A 110 -1.67 5.87 -12.98
N TYR A 111 -0.72 6.76 -12.68
CA TYR A 111 -0.99 8.04 -12.01
C TYR A 111 -1.42 9.11 -13.01
N ILE A 112 -2.34 9.99 -12.60
CA ILE A 112 -2.71 11.15 -13.43
C ILE A 112 -1.51 12.10 -13.52
N PRO A 113 -1.12 12.58 -14.72
CA PRO A 113 -0.07 13.59 -14.85
C PRO A 113 -0.39 14.86 -14.04
N PRO A 114 0.58 15.50 -13.36
CA PRO A 114 2.01 15.20 -13.34
C PRO A 114 2.45 14.30 -12.16
N TYR A 115 1.52 13.58 -11.51
CA TYR A 115 1.73 12.93 -10.21
C TYR A 115 2.44 11.56 -10.27
N GLY A 116 2.75 11.07 -11.48
CA GLY A 116 3.41 9.79 -11.68
C GLY A 116 4.87 9.74 -11.23
N GLY A 117 5.39 8.52 -11.15
CA GLY A 117 6.81 8.26 -10.95
C GLY A 117 7.54 7.94 -12.24
N ASP A 118 8.83 7.64 -12.11
CA ASP A 118 9.61 7.04 -13.20
C ASP A 118 9.72 5.52 -13.09
N ASN A 119 9.21 4.94 -11.99
CA ASN A 119 9.29 3.52 -11.66
C ASN A 119 10.71 2.92 -11.80
N SER A 120 11.76 3.73 -11.64
CA SER A 120 13.15 3.28 -11.80
C SER A 120 13.57 2.21 -10.79
N SER A 121 12.83 2.04 -9.69
CA SER A 121 13.01 0.93 -8.74
C SER A 121 12.42 -0.41 -9.22
N GLY A 122 11.50 -0.40 -10.18
CA GLY A 122 10.70 -1.55 -10.60
C GLY A 122 9.61 -1.99 -9.60
N PHE A 123 9.37 -1.21 -8.54
CA PHE A 123 8.33 -1.49 -7.54
C PHE A 123 6.91 -1.36 -8.08
N ASN A 124 6.71 -0.47 -9.06
CA ASN A 124 5.44 -0.23 -9.75
C ASN A 124 4.26 -0.02 -8.79
N ALA A 125 4.37 0.96 -7.89
CA ALA A 125 3.26 1.37 -7.04
C ALA A 125 2.14 1.94 -7.92
N LYS A 126 0.93 1.36 -7.84
CA LYS A 126 -0.27 1.89 -8.50
C LYS A 126 -1.07 2.75 -7.53
N PRO A 127 -1.78 3.79 -7.99
CA PRO A 127 -2.62 4.66 -7.17
C PRO A 127 -3.87 3.92 -6.68
N SER A 128 -3.69 3.14 -5.62
CA SER A 128 -4.70 2.22 -5.07
C SER A 128 -5.73 2.90 -4.18
N GLY A 129 -5.54 4.18 -3.84
CA GLY A 129 -6.34 4.86 -2.83
C GLY A 129 -6.39 4.10 -1.49
N SER A 130 -7.44 4.38 -0.73
CA SER A 130 -7.78 3.73 0.53
C SER A 130 -9.29 3.63 0.71
N LEU A 131 -9.72 2.84 1.69
CA LEU A 131 -11.12 2.74 2.11
C LEU A 131 -11.26 3.15 3.58
N TYR A 132 -12.25 3.96 3.88
CA TYR A 132 -12.64 4.29 5.25
C TYR A 132 -13.63 3.29 5.81
N GLY A 133 -13.65 3.12 7.14
CA GLY A 133 -14.59 2.22 7.82
C GLY A 133 -16.06 2.54 7.59
N ASP A 134 -16.38 3.77 7.16
CA ASP A 134 -17.73 4.20 6.76
C ASP A 134 -18.08 3.87 5.28
N GLY A 135 -17.16 3.23 4.55
CA GLY A 135 -17.35 2.80 3.17
C GLY A 135 -16.90 3.80 2.10
N ARG A 136 -16.34 4.96 2.49
CA ARG A 136 -15.86 5.95 1.51
C ARG A 136 -14.45 5.59 1.02
N PHE A 137 -14.28 5.53 -0.30
CA PHE A 137 -12.96 5.48 -0.91
C PHE A 137 -12.32 6.87 -0.91
N LEU A 138 -11.01 6.97 -0.66
CA LEU A 138 -10.23 8.21 -0.76
C LEU A 138 -8.96 7.99 -1.59
N GLY A 139 -8.46 9.06 -2.23
CA GLY A 139 -7.22 9.02 -3.00
C GLY A 139 -7.26 8.08 -4.21
N TYR A 140 -8.47 7.70 -4.63
CA TYR A 140 -8.71 6.91 -5.84
C TYR A 140 -8.65 7.81 -7.08
N GLY A 141 -8.56 7.20 -8.26
CA GLY A 141 -8.54 7.95 -9.52
C GLY A 141 -7.18 8.55 -9.85
N GLY A 142 -6.07 7.90 -9.44
CA GLY A 142 -4.76 8.22 -9.99
C GLY A 142 -3.86 9.14 -9.15
N SER A 143 -4.22 9.47 -7.91
CA SER A 143 -3.45 10.42 -7.08
C SER A 143 -2.59 9.75 -6.00
N ASP A 144 -3.10 8.72 -5.34
CA ASP A 144 -2.61 8.30 -4.04
C ASP A 144 -2.55 6.77 -3.88
N SER A 145 -1.60 6.28 -3.10
CA SER A 145 -1.51 4.87 -2.72
C SER A 145 -1.05 4.71 -1.28
N PHE A 146 -1.70 3.80 -0.56
CA PHE A 146 -1.48 3.55 0.87
C PHE A 146 -1.13 2.09 1.08
N TYR A 147 -0.12 1.84 1.91
CA TYR A 147 0.43 0.52 2.17
C TYR A 147 0.42 0.22 3.66
N TRP A 148 -0.06 -0.98 4.00
CA TRP A 148 0.10 -1.52 5.34
C TRP A 148 1.55 -1.86 5.66
N THR A 149 1.90 -1.71 6.93
CA THR A 149 3.02 -2.41 7.56
C THR A 149 2.53 -3.26 8.73
N SER A 150 3.34 -4.20 9.20
CA SER A 150 3.07 -5.01 10.39
C SER A 150 3.56 -4.38 11.70
N THR A 151 4.21 -3.21 11.65
CA THR A 151 4.80 -2.57 12.84
C THR A 151 3.81 -1.62 13.52
N SER A 152 3.64 -1.75 14.84
CA SER A 152 2.77 -0.89 15.64
C SER A 152 3.31 0.54 15.78
N TYR A 153 2.41 1.52 15.85
CA TYR A 153 2.69 2.91 16.19
C TYR A 153 1.65 3.42 17.19
N GLY A 154 1.93 3.29 18.48
CA GLY A 154 0.94 3.54 19.53
C GLY A 154 -0.27 2.61 19.40
N ASN A 155 -1.48 3.19 19.27
CA ASN A 155 -2.72 2.45 18.99
C ASN A 155 -3.02 2.30 17.48
N MET A 156 -2.09 2.72 16.62
CA MET A 156 -2.15 2.65 15.16
C MET A 156 -1.05 1.70 14.65
N LEU A 157 -0.94 1.60 13.32
CA LEU A 157 0.13 0.89 12.63
C LEU A 157 0.92 1.87 11.79
N PHE A 158 2.22 1.66 11.62
CA PHE A 158 2.95 2.41 10.61
C PHE A 158 2.38 2.09 9.22
N THR A 159 2.31 3.11 8.39
CA THR A 159 1.92 3.00 6.98
C THR A 159 2.93 3.70 6.10
N ARG A 160 2.85 3.40 4.80
CA ARG A 160 3.46 4.21 3.76
C ARG A 160 2.42 4.79 2.86
N TYR A 161 2.63 6.04 2.47
CA TYR A 161 1.74 6.79 1.61
C TYR A 161 2.54 7.48 0.50
N LEU A 162 2.14 7.21 -0.73
CA LEU A 162 2.64 7.83 -1.95
C LEU A 162 1.55 8.74 -2.52
N ASN A 163 1.92 9.96 -2.87
CA ASN A 163 1.04 10.98 -3.40
C ASN A 163 1.70 11.73 -4.56
N GLY A 164 1.15 12.89 -4.93
CA GLY A 164 1.70 13.74 -5.99
C GLY A 164 3.12 14.26 -5.78
N SER A 165 3.74 14.10 -4.59
CA SER A 165 5.14 14.46 -4.36
C SER A 165 6.12 13.37 -4.85
N ASP A 166 7.39 13.73 -5.00
CA ASP A 166 8.47 12.80 -5.30
C ASP A 166 8.98 12.04 -4.05
N GLY A 167 8.51 12.44 -2.86
CA GLY A 167 8.82 11.81 -1.59
C GLY A 167 7.89 10.67 -1.21
N ILE A 168 8.11 10.13 -0.01
CA ILE A 168 7.28 9.10 0.60
C ILE A 168 6.90 9.51 2.01
N ASN A 169 5.64 9.29 2.38
CA ASN A 169 5.13 9.61 3.71
C ASN A 169 5.18 8.39 4.63
N ARG A 170 5.58 8.61 5.89
CA ARG A 170 5.53 7.63 6.98
C ARG A 170 4.66 8.17 8.10
N SER A 171 3.59 7.48 8.46
CA SER A 171 2.65 7.95 9.50
C SER A 171 1.92 6.79 10.18
N GLY A 172 1.07 7.11 11.15
CA GLY A 172 0.12 6.18 11.75
C GLY A 172 -1.13 6.03 10.90
N GLY A 173 -1.50 4.80 10.56
CA GLY A 173 -2.78 4.45 9.95
C GLY A 173 -3.75 3.85 10.97
N SER A 174 -4.99 4.31 10.94
CA SER A 174 -6.06 3.74 11.76
C SER A 174 -6.34 2.29 11.30
N PRO A 175 -6.49 1.33 12.23
CA PRO A 175 -6.85 -0.05 11.89
C PRO A 175 -8.24 -0.19 11.28
N LEU A 176 -9.06 0.88 11.29
CA LEU A 176 -10.38 0.95 10.67
C LEU A 176 -10.36 1.24 9.16
N LEU A 177 -9.17 1.36 8.58
CA LEU A 177 -9.00 1.66 7.15
C LEU A 177 -8.74 0.39 6.34
N GLY A 178 -8.91 0.51 5.03
CA GLY A 178 -8.52 -0.49 4.05
C GLY A 178 -7.38 0.06 3.20
N TYR A 179 -6.23 -0.60 3.24
CA TYR A 179 -5.05 -0.24 2.44
C TYR A 179 -4.58 -1.42 1.59
N THR A 180 -3.74 -1.11 0.61
CA THR A 180 -3.08 -2.12 -0.22
C THR A 180 -2.00 -2.85 0.57
N VAL A 181 -1.71 -4.08 0.16
CA VAL A 181 -0.62 -4.91 0.68
C VAL A 181 0.45 -5.09 -0.39
N ARG A 182 1.71 -4.96 0.02
CA ARG A 182 2.87 -5.34 -0.80
C ARG A 182 3.77 -6.28 -0.02
N CYS A 183 3.80 -7.55 -0.37
CA CYS A 183 4.59 -8.52 0.39
C CYS A 183 6.08 -8.47 0.01
N ILE A 184 6.91 -8.82 0.98
CA ILE A 184 8.38 -8.95 0.89
C ILE A 184 8.78 -10.38 1.30
N LYS A 185 9.93 -10.85 0.82
CA LYS A 185 10.56 -12.12 1.19
C LYS A 185 11.89 -11.90 1.89
#